data_AF-A0A1T2XCZ9-F1
#
_entry.id   AF-A0A1T2XCZ9-F1
#
_cell.length_a   1.000
_cell.length_b   1.000
_cell.length_c   1.000
_cell.angle_alpha   90.00
_cell.angle_beta   90.00
_cell.angle_gamma   90.00
#
_symmetry.space_group_name_H-M   'P 1'
#
loop_
_entity.id
_entity.type
_entity.pdbx_description
1 polymer ?
#
loop_
_entity_poly.entity_id
_entity_poly.type
_entity_poly.pdbx_seq_one_letter_code
_entity_poly.pdbx_strand_id
1 'polypeptide(L)'
;MASPQLGNGFVSIANELWDEIISRDFSKRQKEILLLILRLSYGCRKKHAHIPKLKYFSLCGVGPTHISKELKLLQTYKVITWERENMNFALNKDYDVWQVAAVKDWNPVDFNELLHLNLTEKNLPKREVTKTGSYQKGNKKLTKKVSIKLPKREVRHVPMPWRSKVDRMSKDSIKDSIKDNCCCLGENNQFNDLQKYRKEVETKYIQRRGVGLELTISDESMIEEFFTEKVPLQIVLDGIDKAFNNYKPRNSRDKINSLKYCSQIVFSLQAQQKDAPVNESDFIEEIAASTEEQQSDEEVLRLLEELKAKRGGSE
;
A
#
# COMPACT_ATOMS: atom_id res chain seq x y z
N MET A 1 -17.53 14.30 33.20
CA MET A 1 -17.17 14.25 31.76
C MET A 1 -15.71 14.62 31.61
N ALA A 2 -15.00 14.07 30.62
CA ALA A 2 -13.61 14.45 30.37
C ALA A 2 -13.53 15.87 29.78
N SER A 3 -12.58 16.70 30.25
CA SER A 3 -12.32 18.05 29.76
C SER A 3 -10.82 18.19 29.46
N PRO A 4 -10.35 17.76 28.27
CA PRO A 4 -8.94 17.84 27.92
C PRO A 4 -8.49 19.31 27.81
N GLN A 5 -7.28 19.61 28.29
CA GLN A 5 -6.71 20.96 28.34
C GLN A 5 -5.33 20.99 27.69
N LEU A 6 -5.01 22.06 26.96
CA LEU A 6 -3.70 22.26 26.32
C LEU A 6 -2.54 22.38 27.32
N GLY A 7 -2.85 22.78 28.57
CA GLY A 7 -1.88 22.83 29.67
C GLY A 7 -1.25 21.47 30.00
N ASN A 8 -1.93 20.35 29.68
CA ASN A 8 -1.41 19.00 29.86
C ASN A 8 -0.52 18.54 28.68
N GLY A 9 -0.12 19.47 27.82
CA GLY A 9 0.68 19.22 26.63
C GLY A 9 -0.14 19.07 25.37
N PHE A 10 0.54 19.14 24.24
CA PHE A 10 0.00 18.98 22.90
C PHE A 10 1.08 18.38 21.99
N VAL A 11 0.66 17.80 20.87
CA VAL A 11 1.59 17.33 19.84
C VAL A 11 1.83 18.47 18.87
N SER A 12 3.01 19.09 18.93
CA SER A 12 3.41 20.16 18.01
C SER A 12 4.03 19.56 16.76
N ILE A 13 3.30 19.54 15.65
CA ILE A 13 3.77 19.04 14.36
C ILE A 13 3.54 20.09 13.28
N ALA A 14 4.43 20.15 12.29
CA ALA A 14 4.25 21.02 11.14
C ALA A 14 3.06 20.53 10.31
N ASN A 15 2.22 21.46 9.84
CA ASN A 15 1.03 21.12 9.05
C ASN A 15 1.41 20.40 7.77
N GLU A 16 2.45 20.84 7.07
CA GLU A 16 2.97 20.18 5.84
C GLU A 16 3.18 18.68 6.04
N LEU A 17 3.83 18.32 7.16
CA LEU A 17 4.15 16.94 7.46
C LEU A 17 2.92 16.16 7.98
N TRP A 18 1.94 16.84 8.58
CA TRP A 18 0.66 16.24 8.93
C TRP A 18 -0.21 15.98 7.69
N ASP A 19 -0.21 16.91 6.73
CA ASP A 19 -0.92 16.82 5.47
C ASP A 19 -0.37 15.67 4.63
N GLU A 20 0.95 15.47 4.61
CA GLU A 20 1.58 14.29 3.97
C GLU A 20 1.20 12.98 4.66
N ILE A 21 1.02 12.94 5.98
CA ILE A 21 0.52 11.73 6.65
C ILE A 21 -0.93 11.44 6.28
N ILE A 22 -1.73 12.47 6.02
CA ILE A 22 -3.12 12.34 5.58
C ILE A 22 -3.20 11.89 4.11
N SER A 23 -2.37 12.50 3.25
CA SER A 23 -2.42 12.32 1.79
C SER A 23 -1.94 10.94 1.34
N ARG A 24 -1.09 10.28 2.12
CA ARG A 24 -0.46 9.01 1.77
C ARG A 24 -1.28 7.80 2.22
N ASP A 25 -1.22 6.73 1.43
CA ASP A 25 -2.04 5.53 1.62
C ASP A 25 -1.44 4.54 2.64
N PHE A 26 -1.28 5.01 3.88
CA PHE A 26 -0.82 4.18 4.99
C PHE A 26 -1.90 3.20 5.46
N SER A 27 -1.48 1.97 5.77
CA SER A 27 -2.36 1.02 6.43
C SER A 27 -2.82 1.55 7.81
N LYS A 28 -3.98 1.10 8.29
CA LYS A 28 -4.46 1.48 9.62
C LYS A 28 -3.43 1.22 10.73
N ARG A 29 -2.72 0.09 10.66
CA ARG A 29 -1.67 -0.27 11.63
C ARG A 29 -0.48 0.69 11.55
N GLN A 30 -0.07 1.07 10.34
CA GLN A 30 1.00 2.04 10.13
C GLN A 30 0.62 3.40 10.69
N LYS A 31 -0.61 3.88 10.45
CA LYS A 31 -1.12 5.12 11.04
C LYS A 31 -1.10 5.06 12.57
N GLU A 32 -1.54 3.96 13.20
CA GLU A 32 -1.48 3.77 14.65
C GLU A 32 -0.04 3.82 15.21
N ILE A 33 0.91 3.19 14.51
CA ILE A 33 2.34 3.22 14.85
C ILE A 33 2.89 4.65 14.76
N LEU A 34 2.63 5.35 13.64
CA LEU A 34 3.08 6.73 13.42
C LEU A 34 2.51 7.67 14.47
N LEU A 35 1.21 7.56 14.79
CA LEU A 35 0.58 8.37 15.84
C LEU A 35 1.23 8.15 17.21
N LEU A 36 1.57 6.90 17.56
CA LEU A 36 2.29 6.61 18.80
C LEU A 36 3.69 7.24 18.80
N ILE A 37 4.44 7.09 17.72
CA ILE A 37 5.77 7.70 17.57
C ILE A 37 5.68 9.22 17.68
N LEU A 38 4.72 9.86 17.02
CA LEU A 38 4.49 11.30 17.09
C LEU A 38 4.15 11.76 18.51
N ARG A 39 3.31 11.01 19.22
CA ARG A 39 2.97 11.31 20.62
C ARG A 39 4.18 11.24 21.54
N LEU A 40 5.08 10.27 21.33
CA LEU A 40 6.27 10.04 22.17
C LEU A 40 7.48 10.89 21.77
N SER A 41 7.51 11.44 20.56
CA SER A 41 8.54 12.37 20.07
C SER A 41 8.08 13.82 20.21
N TYR A 42 7.35 14.33 19.22
CA TYR A 42 6.85 15.71 19.16
C TYR A 42 5.95 16.06 20.36
N GLY A 43 5.09 15.15 20.80
CA GLY A 43 4.30 15.34 22.02
C GLY A 43 5.10 15.42 23.32
N CYS A 44 6.38 15.02 23.28
CA CYS A 44 7.35 15.16 24.36
C CYS A 44 8.42 16.22 24.07
N ARG A 45 8.26 17.01 22.98
CA ARG A 45 9.23 17.99 22.46
C ARG A 45 10.62 17.38 22.19
N LYS A 46 10.67 16.14 21.72
CA LYS A 46 11.89 15.42 21.35
C LYS A 46 11.93 15.15 19.84
N LYS A 47 13.14 15.05 19.28
CA LYS A 47 13.35 14.70 17.86
C LYS A 47 13.08 13.22 17.56
N HIS A 48 13.23 12.36 18.56
CA HIS A 48 12.99 10.92 18.46
C HIS A 48 12.12 10.44 19.63
N ALA A 49 11.37 9.39 19.38
CA ALA A 49 10.64 8.60 20.37
C ALA A 49 11.54 7.45 20.83
N HIS A 50 11.83 7.41 22.12
CA HIS A 50 12.56 6.30 22.72
C HIS A 50 11.58 5.22 23.16
N ILE A 51 11.67 4.02 22.56
CA ILE A 51 10.77 2.89 22.85
C ILE A 51 11.62 1.64 23.12
N PRO A 52 11.98 1.35 24.39
CA PRO A 52 13.00 0.34 24.71
C PRO A 52 12.72 -1.07 24.20
N LYS A 53 11.44 -1.42 24.00
CA LYS A 53 11.00 -2.77 23.61
C LYS A 53 9.82 -2.68 22.64
N LEU A 54 9.87 -3.47 21.56
CA LEU A 54 8.80 -3.50 20.55
C LEU A 54 7.42 -3.92 21.11
N LYS A 55 7.38 -4.62 22.25
CA LYS A 55 6.11 -4.97 22.92
C LYS A 55 5.27 -3.75 23.30
N TYR A 56 5.87 -2.55 23.45
CA TYR A 56 5.14 -1.35 23.84
C TYR A 56 4.22 -0.83 22.73
N PHE A 57 4.40 -1.25 21.48
CA PHE A 57 3.44 -0.94 20.41
C PHE A 57 2.09 -1.66 20.59
N SER A 58 1.99 -2.62 21.53
CA SER A 58 0.67 -3.12 21.97
C SER A 58 -0.21 -2.02 22.57
N LEU A 59 0.38 -0.92 23.09
CA LEU A 59 -0.36 0.24 23.61
C LEU A 59 -1.16 0.98 22.53
N CYS A 60 -0.71 0.95 21.27
CA CYS A 60 -1.47 1.50 20.14
C CYS A 60 -2.28 0.43 19.39
N GLY A 61 -2.41 -0.77 19.96
CA GLY A 61 -3.22 -1.87 19.37
C GLY A 61 -2.46 -2.80 18.43
N VAL A 62 -1.15 -2.62 18.24
CA VAL A 62 -0.35 -3.44 17.32
C VAL A 62 0.39 -4.53 18.09
N GLY A 63 0.02 -5.79 17.83
CA GLY A 63 0.65 -6.95 18.45
C GLY A 63 2.12 -7.15 18.05
N PRO A 64 2.93 -7.81 18.89
CA PRO A 64 4.37 -8.03 18.66
C PRO A 64 4.66 -8.83 17.39
N THR A 65 3.71 -9.63 16.92
CA THR A 65 3.83 -10.41 15.69
C THR A 65 3.91 -9.53 14.45
N HIS A 66 3.18 -8.41 14.43
CA HIS A 66 3.07 -7.56 13.25
C HIS A 66 4.00 -6.35 13.31
N ILE A 67 4.31 -5.85 14.52
CA ILE A 67 5.06 -4.60 14.67
C ILE A 67 6.41 -4.62 13.97
N SER A 68 7.17 -5.72 14.07
CA SER A 68 8.49 -5.83 13.46
C SER A 68 8.42 -5.75 11.93
N LYS A 69 7.36 -6.29 11.31
CA LYS A 69 7.14 -6.21 9.87
C LYS A 69 6.79 -4.79 9.47
N GLU A 70 5.84 -4.17 10.16
CA GLU A 70 5.38 -2.80 9.86
C GLU A 70 6.49 -1.76 10.04
N LEU A 71 7.32 -1.86 11.09
CA LEU A 71 8.45 -0.94 11.30
C LEU A 71 9.51 -1.08 10.20
N LYS A 72 9.79 -2.31 9.76
CA LYS A 72 10.70 -2.54 8.62
C LYS A 72 10.12 -1.94 7.33
N LEU A 73 8.82 -2.12 7.05
CA LEU A 73 8.17 -1.52 5.89
C LEU A 73 8.24 0.02 5.94
N LEU A 74 7.90 0.64 7.07
CA LEU A 74 7.98 2.09 7.23
C LEU A 74 9.42 2.63 7.09
N GLN A 75 10.42 1.85 7.49
CA GLN A 75 11.82 2.16 7.27
C GLN A 75 12.20 2.03 5.78
N THR A 76 11.77 0.96 5.11
CA THR A 76 11.96 0.77 3.66
C THR A 76 11.33 1.90 2.86
N TYR A 77 10.12 2.33 3.25
CA TYR A 77 9.43 3.46 2.64
C TYR A 77 10.02 4.83 3.00
N LYS A 78 11.11 4.85 3.78
CA LYS A 78 11.82 6.07 4.22
C LYS A 78 10.96 7.04 5.04
N VAL A 79 9.89 6.55 5.66
CA VAL A 79 8.95 7.34 6.47
C VAL A 79 9.50 7.51 7.89
N ILE A 80 10.16 6.47 8.42
CA ILE A 80 10.79 6.52 9.75
C ILE A 80 12.26 6.16 9.70
N THR A 81 13.02 6.76 10.60
CA THR A 81 14.36 6.32 10.97
C THR A 81 14.26 5.46 12.23
N TRP A 82 14.75 4.23 12.18
CA TRP A 82 14.80 3.33 13.32
C TRP A 82 16.25 2.98 13.66
N GLU A 83 16.75 3.58 14.74
CA GLU A 83 18.07 3.32 15.30
C GLU A 83 17.99 2.15 16.30
N ARG A 84 18.63 1.03 15.97
CA ARG A 84 18.47 -0.23 16.72
C ARG A 84 19.25 -0.26 18.03
N GLU A 85 20.36 0.47 18.11
CA GLU A 85 21.21 0.52 19.31
C GLU A 85 20.48 1.20 20.47
N ASN A 86 19.93 2.38 20.20
CA ASN A 86 19.26 3.20 21.21
C ASN A 86 17.74 2.97 21.27
N MET A 87 17.20 2.11 20.40
CA MET A 87 15.75 1.91 20.23
C MET A 87 14.99 3.24 20.08
N ASN A 88 15.55 4.10 19.22
CA ASN A 88 15.01 5.42 18.92
C ASN A 88 14.31 5.41 17.56
N PHE A 89 13.13 6.00 17.52
CA PHE A 89 12.28 6.10 16.35
C PHE A 89 12.04 7.56 16.04
N ALA A 90 12.38 8.01 14.84
CA ALA A 90 12.11 9.37 14.39
C ALA A 90 11.31 9.33 13.09
N LEU A 91 10.39 10.27 12.92
CA LEU A 91 9.76 10.49 11.63
C LEU A 91 10.75 11.23 10.72
N ASN A 92 10.91 10.76 9.50
CA ASN A 92 11.69 11.45 8.49
C ASN A 92 10.94 12.71 8.05
N LYS A 93 11.60 13.87 8.11
CA LYS A 93 10.97 15.15 7.76
C LYS A 93 10.98 15.42 6.26
N ASP A 94 11.92 14.80 5.55
CA ASP A 94 12.05 14.93 4.11
C ASP A 94 11.00 14.00 3.47
N TYR A 95 9.76 14.50 3.37
CA TYR A 95 8.63 13.72 2.88
C TYR A 95 8.67 13.44 1.37
N ASP A 96 9.48 14.21 0.62
CA ASP A 96 9.70 13.98 -0.82
C ASP A 96 10.35 12.62 -1.12
N VAL A 97 11.10 12.07 -0.16
CA VAL A 97 11.73 10.74 -0.32
C VAL A 97 10.84 9.59 0.13
N TRP A 98 9.63 9.86 0.63
CA TRP A 98 8.71 8.82 1.10
C TRP A 98 8.20 7.98 -0.07
N GLN A 99 8.40 6.68 -0.01
CA GLN A 99 7.98 5.74 -1.05
C GLN A 99 6.59 5.17 -0.74
N VAL A 100 5.64 6.05 -0.47
CA VAL A 100 4.24 5.69 -0.22
C VAL A 100 3.35 6.41 -1.23
N ALA A 101 2.49 5.66 -1.90
CA ALA A 101 1.55 6.22 -2.85
C ALA A 101 0.59 7.21 -2.16
N ALA A 102 0.13 8.21 -2.90
CA ALA A 102 -0.97 9.04 -2.45
C ALA A 102 -2.28 8.24 -2.45
N VAL A 103 -3.20 8.59 -1.57
CA VAL A 103 -4.57 8.06 -1.55
C VAL A 103 -5.23 8.36 -2.89
N LYS A 104 -6.00 7.41 -3.42
CA LYS A 104 -6.62 7.47 -4.76
C LYS A 104 -7.40 8.75 -5.02
N ASP A 105 -8.14 9.22 -4.01
CA ASP A 105 -9.02 10.39 -4.11
C ASP A 105 -8.37 11.67 -3.53
N TRP A 106 -7.05 11.70 -3.37
CA TRP A 106 -6.35 12.89 -2.88
C TRP A 106 -6.30 13.99 -3.95
N ASN A 107 -6.92 15.14 -3.65
CA ASN A 107 -6.87 16.33 -4.49
C ASN A 107 -6.37 17.55 -3.67
N PRO A 108 -5.19 18.12 -3.99
CA PRO A 108 -4.66 19.26 -3.25
C PRO A 108 -5.51 20.53 -3.42
N VAL A 109 -6.24 20.69 -4.53
CA VAL A 109 -7.11 21.86 -4.76
C VAL A 109 -8.28 21.83 -3.78
N ASP A 110 -9.03 20.72 -3.76
CA ASP A 110 -10.17 20.53 -2.87
C ASP A 110 -9.76 20.65 -1.40
N PHE A 111 -8.58 20.10 -1.04
CA PHE A 111 -8.04 20.21 0.32
C PHE A 111 -7.70 21.66 0.70
N ASN A 112 -7.09 22.43 -0.21
CA ASN A 112 -6.75 23.84 0.03
C ASN A 112 -8.01 24.72 0.12
N GLU A 113 -9.04 24.46 -0.69
CA GLU A 113 -10.33 25.13 -0.58
C GLU A 113 -10.96 24.87 0.78
N LEU A 114 -10.96 23.60 1.24
CA LEU A 114 -11.46 23.23 2.55
C LEU A 114 -10.65 23.89 3.68
N LEU A 115 -9.32 23.98 3.54
CA LEU A 115 -8.46 24.67 4.49
C LEU A 115 -8.82 26.17 4.57
N HIS A 116 -9.01 26.83 3.43
CA HIS A 116 -9.39 28.23 3.37
C HIS A 116 -10.74 28.49 4.05
N LEU A 117 -11.73 27.62 3.86
CA LEU A 117 -13.02 27.71 4.56
C LEU A 117 -12.84 27.65 6.09
N ASN A 118 -12.06 26.70 6.59
CA ASN A 118 -11.82 26.54 8.04
C ASN A 118 -11.01 27.71 8.66
N LEU A 119 -10.14 28.36 7.87
CA LEU A 119 -9.39 29.53 8.32
C LEU A 119 -10.26 30.80 8.34
N THR A 120 -11.18 30.95 7.39
CA THR A 120 -12.03 32.13 7.24
C THR A 120 -13.23 32.17 8.20
N GLU A 121 -13.67 31.02 8.72
CA GLU A 121 -14.79 30.92 9.69
C GLU A 121 -14.55 31.69 11.01
N LYS A 122 -13.34 32.16 11.29
CA LYS A 122 -13.01 32.90 12.51
C LYS A 122 -13.66 34.30 12.64
N ASN A 123 -14.37 34.81 11.62
CA ASN A 123 -14.90 36.19 11.61
C ASN A 123 -16.34 36.36 11.12
N LEU A 124 -17.27 35.41 11.36
CA LEU A 124 -18.70 35.71 11.21
C LEU A 124 -19.25 36.22 12.55
N PRO A 125 -19.80 37.46 12.62
CA PRO A 125 -20.46 37.92 13.83
C PRO A 125 -21.57 36.93 14.18
N LYS A 126 -21.58 36.45 15.43
CA LYS A 126 -22.69 35.68 15.99
C LYS A 126 -23.97 36.42 15.63
N ARG A 127 -24.75 35.90 14.68
CA ARG A 127 -26.13 36.34 14.48
C ARG A 127 -26.86 35.99 15.77
N GLU A 128 -27.09 36.99 16.61
CA GLU A 128 -28.07 36.88 17.68
C GLU A 128 -29.42 36.61 17.01
N VAL A 129 -29.90 35.38 17.15
CA VAL A 129 -31.27 35.05 16.82
C VAL A 129 -32.13 35.66 17.91
N THR A 130 -32.53 36.92 17.73
CA THR A 130 -33.63 37.51 18.49
C THR A 130 -34.89 36.71 18.18
N LYS A 131 -35.34 35.94 19.18
CA LYS A 131 -36.63 35.27 19.16
C LYS A 131 -37.73 36.33 19.25
N THR A 132 -38.35 36.66 18.13
CA THR A 132 -39.68 37.30 18.00
C THR A 132 -40.04 37.24 16.50
N GLY A 133 -41.19 36.78 16.03
CA GLY A 133 -42.42 36.38 16.67
C GLY A 133 -43.27 35.47 15.78
N SER A 134 -44.44 35.17 16.32
CA SER A 134 -45.50 34.25 15.93
C SER A 134 -45.89 34.14 14.45
N TYR A 135 -46.03 32.89 13.98
CA TYR A 135 -46.93 32.56 12.89
C TYR A 135 -48.23 31.98 13.46
N GLN A 136 -49.34 32.69 13.24
CA GLN A 136 -50.68 32.14 13.41
C GLN A 136 -51.28 31.78 12.04
N LYS A 137 -52.18 30.79 12.11
CA LYS A 137 -53.22 30.39 11.16
C LYS A 137 -52.79 29.57 9.94
N GLY A 138 -53.12 28.29 10.02
CA GLY A 138 -53.16 27.38 8.89
C GLY A 138 -54.50 27.38 8.15
N ASN A 139 -54.55 26.57 7.10
CA ASN A 139 -55.74 25.79 6.76
C ASN A 139 -55.38 24.48 6.06
N LYS A 140 -56.24 23.49 6.34
CA LYS A 140 -56.16 22.03 6.15
C LYS A 140 -56.09 21.57 4.69
N LYS A 141 -55.37 20.46 4.45
CA LYS A 141 -55.97 19.22 3.89
C LYS A 141 -55.09 18.00 4.19
N LEU A 142 -55.70 17.02 4.86
CA LEU A 142 -55.13 15.74 5.30
C LEU A 142 -55.28 14.69 4.20
N THR A 143 -54.22 13.94 3.91
CA THR A 143 -54.33 12.55 3.43
C THR A 143 -53.39 11.66 4.24
N LYS A 144 -53.97 10.55 4.71
CA LYS A 144 -53.56 9.65 5.80
C LYS A 144 -52.12 9.12 5.69
N LYS A 145 -51.37 9.17 6.79
CA LYS A 145 -50.20 8.29 7.02
C LYS A 145 -50.55 7.25 8.08
N VAL A 146 -50.38 5.98 7.71
CA VAL A 146 -50.40 4.83 8.61
C VAL A 146 -49.22 4.93 9.56
N SER A 147 -49.48 4.97 10.86
CA SER A 147 -48.49 4.94 11.92
C SER A 147 -48.21 3.49 12.32
N ILE A 148 -47.02 2.98 12.02
CA ILE A 148 -46.50 1.77 12.67
C ILE A 148 -45.73 2.24 13.91
N LYS A 149 -46.28 2.01 15.10
CA LYS A 149 -45.56 2.15 16.37
C LYS A 149 -44.69 0.91 16.55
N LEU A 150 -43.38 1.08 16.71
CA LEU A 150 -42.49 0.04 17.24
C LEU A 150 -41.79 0.54 18.52
N PRO A 151 -41.78 -0.25 19.60
CA PRO A 151 -41.41 0.18 20.95
C PRO A 151 -39.90 0.24 21.19
N LYS A 152 -39.50 1.16 22.07
CA LYS A 152 -38.17 1.22 22.72
C LYS A 152 -37.90 -0.10 23.44
N ARG A 153 -36.75 -0.73 23.16
CA ARG A 153 -36.20 -1.82 23.96
C ARG A 153 -34.89 -1.37 24.59
N GLU A 154 -34.86 -1.35 25.92
CA GLU A 154 -33.66 -1.08 26.72
C GLU A 154 -32.64 -2.20 26.56
N VAL A 155 -31.37 -1.81 26.42
CA VAL A 155 -30.22 -2.72 26.36
C VAL A 155 -29.89 -3.14 27.78
N ARG A 156 -29.98 -4.46 28.07
CA ARG A 156 -29.53 -5.02 29.34
C ARG A 156 -28.00 -5.07 29.37
N HIS A 157 -27.43 -4.54 30.46
CA HIS A 157 -26.04 -4.68 30.82
C HIS A 157 -25.70 -6.17 31.03
N VAL A 158 -24.70 -6.68 30.29
CA VAL A 158 -24.06 -7.96 30.60
C VAL A 158 -22.77 -7.66 31.38
N PRO A 159 -22.52 -8.28 32.54
CA PRO A 159 -21.29 -8.08 33.28
C PRO A 159 -20.10 -8.66 32.52
N MET A 160 -19.03 -7.88 32.36
CA MET A 160 -17.73 -8.36 31.89
C MET A 160 -17.19 -9.42 32.87
N PRO A 161 -16.81 -10.63 32.41
CA PRO A 161 -16.12 -11.60 33.24
C PRO A 161 -14.62 -11.32 33.19
N TRP A 162 -14.08 -10.78 34.29
CA TRP A 162 -12.64 -10.69 34.52
C TRP A 162 -12.07 -12.04 35.01
N ARG A 163 -10.79 -12.27 34.65
CA ARG A 163 -9.71 -12.91 35.45
C ARG A 163 -9.56 -14.46 35.45
N SER A 164 -8.48 -14.86 34.77
CA SER A 164 -7.52 -15.98 34.93
C SER A 164 -7.94 -17.33 35.54
N LYS A 165 -7.59 -18.41 34.82
CA LYS A 165 -6.83 -19.55 35.37
C LYS A 165 -5.96 -20.18 34.28
N VAL A 166 -4.72 -20.44 34.65
CA VAL A 166 -3.74 -21.23 33.91
C VAL A 166 -4.26 -22.66 33.74
N ASP A 167 -4.05 -23.23 32.56
CA ASP A 167 -3.80 -24.67 32.47
C ASP A 167 -2.70 -24.93 31.43
N ARG A 168 -1.72 -25.72 31.86
CA ARG A 168 -0.58 -26.15 31.05
C ARG A 168 -1.01 -27.40 30.30
N MET A 169 -0.91 -27.40 28.97
CA MET A 169 -0.88 -28.64 28.19
C MET A 169 0.14 -28.55 27.06
N SER A 170 0.63 -29.74 26.69
CA SER A 170 2.02 -30.05 26.34
C SER A 170 2.54 -29.52 25.00
N LYS A 171 3.86 -29.31 24.99
CA LYS A 171 4.68 -29.38 23.78
C LYS A 171 4.58 -30.80 23.22
N ASP A 172 4.26 -30.92 21.94
CA ASP A 172 5.06 -31.68 20.98
C ASP A 172 4.61 -31.40 19.54
N SER A 173 5.62 -31.12 18.71
CA SER A 173 5.81 -31.58 17.34
C SER A 173 4.71 -31.34 16.30
N ILE A 174 4.99 -30.46 15.33
CA ILE A 174 4.97 -30.69 13.87
C ILE A 174 4.88 -29.32 13.16
N LYS A 175 6.03 -28.79 12.74
CA LYS A 175 6.37 -28.59 11.31
C LYS A 175 7.73 -27.93 11.16
N ASP A 176 8.64 -28.75 10.64
CA ASP A 176 9.86 -28.32 9.97
C ASP A 176 9.55 -27.45 8.75
N SER A 177 10.58 -26.69 8.37
CA SER A 177 10.86 -26.16 7.03
C SER A 177 9.87 -25.15 6.46
N ILE A 178 10.21 -23.86 6.55
CA ILE A 178 10.71 -23.13 5.38
C ILE A 178 11.92 -22.28 5.84
N LYS A 179 13.08 -22.85 5.57
CA LYS A 179 14.32 -22.12 5.35
C LYS A 179 14.11 -21.39 4.03
N ASP A 180 13.85 -20.09 4.08
CA ASP A 180 14.23 -19.20 3.00
C ASP A 180 14.90 -17.98 3.61
N ASN A 181 16.21 -18.16 3.65
CA ASN A 181 17.21 -17.13 3.60
C ASN A 181 16.88 -16.15 2.46
N CYS A 182 16.71 -14.86 2.75
CA CYS A 182 17.23 -13.85 1.85
C CYS A 182 17.56 -12.55 2.59
N CYS A 183 18.86 -12.34 2.75
CA CYS A 183 19.48 -11.05 2.92
C CYS A 183 19.73 -10.42 1.54
N CYS A 184 19.86 -9.09 1.54
CA CYS A 184 20.60 -8.25 0.57
C CYS A 184 19.83 -7.63 -0.61
N LEU A 185 19.54 -6.33 -0.44
CA LEU A 185 19.90 -5.20 -1.32
C LEU A 185 20.25 -5.52 -2.80
N GLY A 186 19.36 -5.07 -3.70
CA GLY A 186 19.65 -4.88 -5.12
C GLY A 186 18.40 -4.78 -6.02
N GLU A 187 17.40 -3.94 -5.72
CA GLU A 187 16.08 -4.07 -6.40
C GLU A 187 15.40 -2.76 -6.79
N ASN A 188 16.10 -1.81 -7.42
CA ASN A 188 15.39 -0.72 -8.10
C ASN A 188 14.91 -1.12 -9.51
N ASN A 189 15.55 -2.08 -10.18
CA ASN A 189 15.15 -2.55 -11.51
C ASN A 189 14.18 -3.74 -11.44
N GLN A 190 14.47 -4.76 -10.62
CA GLN A 190 13.64 -5.97 -10.48
C GLN A 190 12.20 -5.67 -10.07
N PHE A 191 11.99 -4.68 -9.20
CA PHE A 191 10.64 -4.27 -8.77
C PHE A 191 9.85 -3.64 -9.93
N ASN A 192 10.50 -2.79 -10.74
CA ASN A 192 9.87 -2.18 -11.90
C ASN A 192 9.55 -3.22 -12.98
N ASP A 193 10.43 -4.20 -13.18
CA ASP A 193 10.22 -5.30 -14.13
C ASP A 193 9.06 -6.20 -13.72
N LEU A 194 8.96 -6.53 -12.44
CA LEU A 194 7.82 -7.29 -11.89
C LEU A 194 6.51 -6.53 -12.07
N GLN A 195 6.49 -5.23 -11.78
CA GLN A 195 5.29 -4.39 -11.95
C GLN A 195 4.85 -4.33 -13.42
N LYS A 196 5.80 -4.20 -14.36
CA LYS A 196 5.51 -4.21 -15.80
C LYS A 196 4.96 -5.57 -16.24
N TYR A 197 5.65 -6.65 -15.87
CA TYR A 197 5.25 -8.03 -16.18
C TYR A 197 3.82 -8.32 -15.69
N ARG A 198 3.57 -8.03 -14.41
CA ARG A 198 2.26 -8.18 -13.77
C ARG A 198 1.16 -7.45 -14.54
N LYS A 199 1.38 -6.18 -14.87
CA LYS A 199 0.39 -5.34 -15.55
C LYS A 199 0.02 -5.88 -16.92
N GLU A 200 0.99 -6.41 -17.67
CA GLU A 200 0.75 -6.99 -18.99
C GLU A 200 -0.07 -8.29 -18.89
N VAL A 201 0.28 -9.18 -17.96
CA VAL A 201 -0.48 -10.42 -17.70
C VAL A 201 -1.91 -10.11 -17.22
N GLU A 202 -2.05 -9.16 -16.30
CA GLU A 202 -3.34 -8.69 -15.78
C GLU A 202 -4.24 -8.17 -16.90
N THR A 203 -3.72 -7.26 -17.71
CA THR A 203 -4.47 -6.64 -18.82
C THR A 203 -4.99 -7.71 -19.77
N LYS A 204 -4.12 -8.65 -20.15
CA LYS A 204 -4.48 -9.74 -21.05
C LYS A 204 -5.55 -10.66 -20.44
N TYR A 205 -5.39 -11.05 -19.18
CA TYR A 205 -6.34 -11.95 -18.52
C TYR A 205 -7.71 -11.30 -18.35
N ILE A 206 -7.78 -10.05 -17.89
CA ILE A 206 -9.04 -9.31 -17.74
C ILE A 206 -9.72 -9.14 -19.10
N GLN A 207 -8.95 -8.81 -20.15
CA GLN A 207 -9.46 -8.68 -21.52
C GLN A 207 -10.08 -9.99 -22.02
N ARG A 208 -9.44 -11.15 -21.80
CA ARG A 208 -9.96 -12.46 -22.22
C ARG A 208 -11.14 -12.93 -21.38
N ARG A 209 -11.16 -12.61 -20.07
CA ARG A 209 -12.23 -12.96 -19.14
C ARG A 209 -13.53 -12.19 -19.43
N GLY A 210 -13.44 -10.95 -19.91
CA GLY A 210 -14.58 -10.13 -20.34
C GLY A 210 -15.60 -9.78 -19.23
N VAL A 211 -15.25 -10.04 -17.97
CA VAL A 211 -16.10 -9.80 -16.79
C VAL A 211 -15.25 -9.30 -15.64
N GLY A 212 -15.69 -8.27 -14.92
CA GLY A 212 -14.98 -7.70 -13.77
C GLY A 212 -13.75 -6.88 -14.15
N LEU A 213 -13.35 -5.95 -13.27
CA LEU A 213 -12.31 -4.96 -13.54
C LEU A 213 -10.96 -5.28 -12.88
N GLU A 214 -10.91 -6.26 -11.99
CA GLU A 214 -9.73 -6.53 -11.14
C GLU A 214 -9.42 -8.04 -11.05
N LEU A 215 -8.18 -8.36 -10.69
CA LEU A 215 -7.70 -9.69 -10.35
C LEU A 215 -8.09 -10.11 -8.93
N THR A 216 -8.26 -11.42 -8.72
CA THR A 216 -8.41 -11.98 -7.38
C THR A 216 -7.03 -12.12 -6.71
N ILE A 217 -6.99 -12.14 -5.37
CA ILE A 217 -5.75 -12.43 -4.58
C ILE A 217 -5.10 -13.76 -5.01
N SER A 218 -5.88 -14.74 -5.45
CA SER A 218 -5.33 -15.99 -6.00
C SER A 218 -4.71 -15.83 -7.38
N ASP A 219 -5.19 -14.89 -8.20
CA ASP A 219 -4.71 -14.69 -9.57
C ASP A 219 -3.37 -13.94 -9.59
N GLU A 220 -3.27 -12.78 -8.95
CA GLU A 220 -2.57 -12.77 -7.67
C GLU A 220 -1.21 -13.46 -7.57
N SER A 221 -1.20 -14.34 -6.57
CA SER A 221 -0.14 -15.29 -6.28
C SER A 221 0.32 -16.11 -7.50
N MET A 222 -0.54 -16.37 -8.51
CA MET A 222 -0.11 -17.14 -9.69
C MET A 222 0.79 -16.30 -10.62
N ILE A 223 0.56 -14.99 -10.72
CA ILE A 223 1.44 -14.09 -11.47
C ILE A 223 2.81 -14.02 -10.81
N GLU A 224 2.84 -13.92 -9.48
CA GLU A 224 4.08 -13.98 -8.70
C GLU A 224 4.80 -15.31 -8.88
N GLU A 225 4.06 -16.44 -8.96
CA GLU A 225 4.62 -17.76 -9.25
C GLU A 225 5.24 -17.83 -10.65
N PHE A 226 4.57 -17.32 -11.69
CA PHE A 226 5.14 -17.26 -13.05
C PHE A 226 6.42 -16.44 -13.11
N PHE A 227 6.47 -15.33 -12.38
CA PHE A 227 7.68 -14.51 -12.30
C PHE A 227 8.81 -15.25 -11.55
N THR A 228 8.47 -15.94 -10.46
CA THR A 228 9.41 -16.72 -9.65
C THR A 228 10.01 -17.88 -10.44
N GLU A 229 9.20 -18.59 -11.22
CA GLU A 229 9.59 -19.66 -12.16
C GLU A 229 10.28 -19.14 -13.44
N LYS A 230 10.50 -17.82 -13.51
CA LYS A 230 11.11 -17.12 -14.66
C LYS A 230 10.44 -17.48 -15.99
N VAL A 231 9.12 -17.56 -16.00
CA VAL A 231 8.35 -17.83 -17.23
C VAL A 231 8.38 -16.57 -18.10
N PRO A 232 8.86 -16.65 -19.37
CA PRO A 232 8.86 -15.50 -20.27
C PRO A 232 7.44 -14.95 -20.47
N LEU A 233 7.31 -13.63 -20.50
CA LEU A 233 6.03 -12.93 -20.60
C LEU A 233 5.19 -13.41 -21.77
N GLN A 234 5.80 -13.58 -22.95
CA GLN A 234 5.11 -14.04 -24.15
C GLN A 234 4.49 -15.44 -23.97
N ILE A 235 5.18 -16.36 -23.29
CA ILE A 235 4.67 -17.70 -23.01
C ILE A 235 3.44 -17.65 -22.09
N VAL A 236 3.43 -16.74 -21.12
CA VAL A 236 2.26 -16.55 -20.25
C VAL A 236 1.08 -15.99 -21.04
N LEU A 237 1.30 -14.96 -21.85
CA LEU A 237 0.25 -14.35 -22.68
C LEU A 237 -0.35 -15.37 -23.66
N ASP A 238 0.49 -16.14 -24.34
CA ASP A 238 0.07 -17.20 -25.26
C ASP A 238 -0.64 -18.35 -24.52
N GLY A 239 -0.15 -18.71 -23.34
CA GLY A 239 -0.75 -19.74 -22.50
C GLY A 239 -2.14 -19.36 -22.02
N ILE A 240 -2.35 -18.08 -21.66
CA ILE A 240 -3.67 -17.54 -21.34
C ILE A 240 -4.58 -17.64 -22.57
N ASP A 241 -4.14 -17.17 -23.74
CA ASP A 241 -4.96 -17.23 -24.95
C ASP A 241 -5.34 -18.67 -25.32
N LYS A 242 -4.37 -19.60 -25.28
CA LYS A 242 -4.62 -21.03 -25.53
C LYS A 242 -5.57 -21.63 -24.50
N ALA A 243 -5.47 -21.26 -23.23
CA ALA A 243 -6.39 -21.72 -22.19
C ALA A 243 -7.83 -21.30 -22.46
N PHE A 244 -8.05 -20.03 -22.81
CA PHE A 244 -9.38 -19.54 -23.14
C PHE A 244 -9.92 -20.09 -24.46
N ASN A 245 -9.07 -20.29 -25.47
CA ASN A 245 -9.48 -20.83 -26.77
C ASN A 245 -9.86 -22.32 -26.68
N ASN A 246 -9.17 -23.08 -25.83
CA ASN A 246 -9.42 -24.52 -25.65
C ASN A 246 -10.56 -24.80 -24.65
N TYR A 247 -11.05 -23.78 -23.96
CA TYR A 247 -12.07 -23.91 -22.94
C TYR A 247 -13.46 -24.21 -23.53
N LYS A 248 -14.08 -25.29 -23.06
CA LYS A 248 -15.42 -25.72 -23.47
C LYS A 248 -16.36 -25.70 -22.25
N PRO A 249 -17.27 -24.72 -22.15
CA PRO A 249 -18.16 -24.60 -21.00
C PRO A 249 -19.15 -25.77 -20.97
N ARG A 250 -19.31 -26.41 -19.81
CA ARG A 250 -20.28 -27.50 -19.60
C ARG A 250 -21.68 -27.00 -19.25
N ASN A 251 -21.80 -25.76 -18.77
CA ASN A 251 -23.05 -25.11 -18.35
C ASN A 251 -23.00 -23.61 -18.71
N SER A 252 -24.15 -22.92 -18.74
CA SER A 252 -24.22 -21.48 -19.05
C SER A 252 -23.48 -20.57 -18.06
N ARG A 253 -23.22 -21.07 -16.84
CA ARG A 253 -22.44 -20.38 -15.80
C ARG A 253 -20.98 -20.81 -15.75
N ASP A 254 -20.61 -21.80 -16.54
CA ASP A 254 -19.24 -22.32 -16.58
C ASP A 254 -18.37 -21.32 -17.33
N LYS A 255 -17.39 -20.75 -16.63
CA LYS A 255 -16.39 -19.83 -17.19
C LYS A 255 -15.07 -19.98 -16.45
N ILE A 256 -13.98 -19.58 -17.09
CA ILE A 256 -12.68 -19.51 -16.42
C ILE A 256 -12.72 -18.36 -15.40
N ASN A 257 -12.60 -18.72 -14.12
CA ASN A 257 -12.70 -17.78 -12.99
C ASN A 257 -11.35 -17.48 -12.31
N SER A 258 -10.29 -18.22 -12.65
CA SER A 258 -8.97 -17.99 -12.05
C SER A 258 -7.83 -18.27 -13.04
N LEU A 259 -6.74 -17.51 -12.87
CA LEU A 259 -5.48 -17.67 -13.59
C LEU A 259 -4.85 -19.05 -13.35
N LYS A 260 -5.18 -19.69 -12.21
CA LYS A 260 -4.75 -21.06 -11.89
C LYS A 260 -5.18 -22.09 -12.94
N TYR A 261 -6.29 -21.87 -13.65
CA TYR A 261 -6.68 -22.74 -14.77
C TYR A 261 -5.69 -22.63 -15.93
N CYS A 262 -5.19 -21.42 -16.20
CA CYS A 262 -4.26 -21.16 -17.30
C CYS A 262 -2.85 -21.68 -17.02
N SER A 263 -2.45 -21.81 -15.75
CA SER A 263 -1.08 -22.18 -15.37
C SER A 263 -0.64 -23.53 -15.92
N GLN A 264 -1.52 -24.52 -15.98
CA GLN A 264 -1.21 -25.84 -16.53
C GLN A 264 -0.74 -25.74 -17.98
N ILE A 265 -1.39 -24.88 -18.76
CA ILE A 265 -1.08 -24.67 -20.17
C ILE A 265 0.20 -23.84 -20.29
N VAL A 266 0.34 -22.78 -19.50
CA VAL A 266 1.56 -21.95 -19.46
C VAL A 266 2.80 -22.80 -19.17
N PHE A 267 2.79 -23.63 -18.13
CA PHE A 267 3.92 -24.49 -17.78
C PHE A 267 4.16 -25.58 -18.84
N SER A 268 3.12 -26.10 -19.48
CA SER A 268 3.28 -27.04 -20.60
C SER A 268 3.98 -26.40 -21.81
N LEU A 269 3.69 -25.13 -22.11
CA LEU A 269 4.36 -24.38 -23.19
C LEU A 269 5.81 -24.06 -22.84
N GLN A 270 6.07 -23.71 -21.58
CA GLN A 270 7.43 -23.46 -21.10
C GLN A 270 8.30 -24.73 -21.20
N ALA A 271 7.73 -25.91 -20.89
CA ALA A 271 8.44 -27.18 -21.06
C ALA A 271 8.74 -27.45 -22.55
N GLN A 272 7.77 -27.25 -23.44
CA GLN A 272 7.96 -27.41 -24.89
C GLN A 272 9.03 -26.47 -25.46
N GLN A 273 9.17 -25.26 -24.91
CA GLN A 273 10.19 -24.30 -25.33
C GLN A 273 11.61 -24.73 -24.91
N LYS A 274 11.76 -25.48 -23.81
CA LYS A 274 13.04 -26.03 -23.35
C LYS A 274 13.49 -27.26 -24.15
N ASP A 275 12.55 -28.01 -24.73
CA ASP A 275 12.81 -29.21 -25.52
C ASP A 275 12.97 -28.93 -27.03
N ALA A 276 12.81 -27.67 -27.47
CA ALA A 276 13.08 -27.28 -28.85
C ALA A 276 14.61 -27.29 -29.11
N PRO A 277 15.10 -27.90 -30.21
CA PRO A 277 16.52 -27.91 -30.52
C PRO A 277 16.99 -26.47 -30.75
N VAL A 278 17.90 -26.01 -29.89
CA VAL A 278 18.51 -24.69 -29.96
C VAL A 278 19.34 -24.62 -31.25
N ASN A 279 18.91 -23.80 -32.22
CA ASN A 279 19.78 -23.37 -33.31
C ASN A 279 20.79 -22.37 -32.72
N GLU A 280 22.08 -22.67 -32.86
CA GLU A 280 23.24 -21.89 -32.39
C GLU A 280 23.37 -20.48 -33.01
N SER A 281 22.40 -20.03 -33.82
CA SER A 281 22.41 -18.70 -34.46
C SER A 281 22.00 -17.55 -33.55
N ASP A 282 21.21 -17.81 -32.49
CA ASP A 282 20.54 -16.73 -31.76
C ASP A 282 21.35 -16.24 -30.55
N PHE A 283 22.38 -16.98 -30.13
CA PHE A 283 23.29 -16.60 -29.02
C PHE A 283 24.41 -15.63 -29.44
N ILE A 284 24.65 -15.44 -30.74
CA ILE A 284 25.73 -14.56 -31.24
C ILE A 284 25.22 -13.11 -31.43
N GLU A 285 23.94 -12.90 -31.75
CA GLU A 285 23.37 -11.56 -31.93
C GLU A 285 23.19 -10.79 -30.60
N GLU A 286 22.90 -11.47 -29.49
CA GLU A 286 22.69 -10.82 -28.18
C GLU A 286 24.03 -10.39 -27.53
N ILE A 287 25.13 -11.08 -27.83
CA ILE A 287 26.49 -10.73 -27.38
C ILE A 287 27.10 -9.62 -28.25
N ALA A 288 26.79 -9.60 -29.56
CA ALA A 288 27.22 -8.54 -30.47
C ALA A 288 26.51 -7.21 -30.17
N ALA A 289 25.20 -7.22 -29.90
CA ALA A 289 24.43 -6.01 -29.57
C ALA A 289 24.90 -5.36 -28.26
N SER A 290 25.29 -6.17 -27.26
CA SER A 290 25.77 -5.68 -25.96
C SER A 290 27.22 -5.16 -26.00
N THR A 291 28.04 -5.59 -26.98
CA THR A 291 29.38 -5.03 -27.18
C THR A 291 29.37 -3.73 -28.00
N GLU A 292 28.40 -3.55 -28.89
CA GLU A 292 28.20 -2.30 -29.65
C GLU A 292 27.64 -1.17 -28.77
N GLU A 293 26.70 -1.44 -27.86
CA GLU A 293 26.20 -0.43 -26.90
C GLU A 293 27.32 0.06 -25.96
N GLN A 294 28.18 -0.84 -25.47
CA GLN A 294 29.30 -0.46 -24.60
C GLN A 294 30.38 0.37 -25.31
N GLN A 295 30.55 0.22 -26.62
CA GLN A 295 31.46 1.08 -27.40
C GLN A 295 30.90 2.49 -27.58
N SER A 296 29.58 2.63 -27.71
CA SER A 296 28.94 3.94 -27.91
C SER A 296 29.00 4.84 -26.67
N ASP A 297 28.84 4.27 -25.47
CA ASP A 297 28.88 5.02 -24.21
C ASP A 297 30.27 5.59 -23.90
N GLU A 298 31.33 4.83 -24.18
CA GLU A 298 32.75 5.25 -24.05
C GLU A 298 33.11 6.39 -25.02
N GLU A 299 32.54 6.38 -26.22
CA GLU A 299 32.80 7.40 -27.23
C GLU A 299 32.08 8.72 -26.90
N VAL A 300 30.84 8.63 -26.39
CA VAL A 300 30.07 9.79 -25.90
C VAL A 300 30.74 10.45 -24.70
N LEU A 301 31.32 9.66 -23.78
CA LEU A 301 32.07 10.19 -22.64
C LEU A 301 33.32 10.96 -23.05
N ARG A 302 34.08 10.45 -24.04
CA ARG A 302 35.24 11.17 -24.60
C ARG A 302 34.86 12.49 -25.27
N LEU A 303 33.77 12.50 -26.04
CA LEU A 303 33.26 13.71 -26.69
C LEU A 303 32.81 14.78 -25.67
N LEU A 304 32.19 14.38 -24.56
CA LEU A 304 31.81 15.27 -23.48
C LEU A 304 33.02 15.89 -22.76
N GLU A 305 34.09 15.13 -22.60
CA GLU A 305 35.33 15.60 -21.97
C GLU A 305 36.05 16.62 -22.84
N GLU A 306 36.07 16.40 -24.16
CA GLU A 306 36.65 17.33 -25.14
C GLU A 306 35.85 18.65 -25.23
N LEU A 307 34.52 18.59 -25.13
CA LEU A 307 33.66 19.77 -25.08
C LEU A 307 33.82 20.57 -23.77
N LYS A 308 34.09 19.89 -22.65
CA LYS A 308 34.42 20.56 -21.37
C LYS A 308 35.77 21.26 -21.43
N ALA A 309 36.77 20.64 -22.05
CA ALA A 309 38.09 21.26 -22.25
C ALA A 309 38.01 22.52 -23.13
N LYS A 310 37.18 22.51 -24.19
CA LYS A 310 36.98 23.67 -25.08
C LYS A 310 36.18 24.81 -24.44
N ARG A 311 35.36 24.56 -23.41
CA ARG A 311 34.62 25.60 -22.68
C ARG A 311 35.39 26.27 -21.53
N GLY A 312 36.58 25.75 -21.18
CA GLY A 312 37.46 26.32 -20.16
C GLY A 312 38.49 27.33 -20.67
N GLY A 313 38.47 27.68 -21.97
CA GLY A 313 39.48 28.53 -22.61
C GLY A 313 38.92 29.86 -23.15
N SER A 314 38.21 30.61 -22.32
CA SER A 314 37.84 32.00 -22.63
C SER A 314 37.95 32.84 -21.35
N GLU A 315 39.18 33.21 -21.03
CA GLU A 315 39.47 34.48 -20.34
C GLU A 315 39.26 35.65 -21.31
#